data_AF-A0A2R6D0B0-F1
#
_entry.id   AF-A0A2R6D0B0-F1
#
_cell.length_a   1.000
_cell.length_b   1.000
_cell.length_c   1.000
_cell.angle_alpha   90.00
_cell.angle_beta   90.00
_cell.angle_gamma   90.00
#
_symmetry.space_group_name_H-M   'P 1'
#
loop_
_entity.id
_entity.type
_entity.pdbx_description
1 polymer ?
#
loop_
_entity_poly.entity_id
_entity_poly.type
_entity_poly.pdbx_seq_one_letter_code
_entity_poly.pdbx_strand_id
1 'polypeptide(L)'
;MVDLPGRTSGSDAEADEESLVSCTFQDGTLYVYDEWLRIERPGRSKFADKEVELADVRGVAYEKRLVISYLQVDEAGVENDEGGLFSTPVDENTLHFGRGMRDCARRARDAIRDGAGLW
;
A
#
# COMPACT_ATOMS: atom_id res chain seq x y z
N MET A 1 -9.90 20.93 41.17
CA MET A 1 -9.68 19.48 40.97
C MET A 1 -9.18 19.30 39.56
N VAL A 2 -8.22 18.40 39.43
CA VAL A 2 -7.17 18.36 38.41
C VAL A 2 -7.64 17.77 37.08
N ASP A 3 -7.10 18.33 36.01
CA ASP A 3 -6.79 17.84 34.65
C ASP A 3 -7.59 16.70 34.00
N LEU A 4 -8.10 17.02 32.80
CA LEU A 4 -8.67 16.09 31.82
C LEU A 4 -7.55 15.55 30.91
N PRO A 5 -7.28 14.23 30.86
CA PRO A 5 -6.41 13.70 29.83
C PRO A 5 -7.17 13.47 28.52
N GLY A 6 -6.75 14.22 27.50
CA GLY A 6 -6.18 13.62 26.30
C GLY A 6 -7.10 12.81 25.40
N ARG A 7 -7.67 13.52 24.42
CA ARG A 7 -8.26 12.95 23.20
C ARG A 7 -7.15 12.77 22.14
N THR A 8 -6.88 11.53 21.73
CA THR A 8 -6.15 11.13 20.51
C THR A 8 -6.42 9.63 20.33
N SER A 9 -7.36 9.17 19.50
CA SER A 9 -7.45 9.17 18.02
C SER A 9 -6.44 8.24 17.35
N GLY A 10 -6.92 7.05 16.99
CA GLY A 10 -6.26 6.10 16.08
C GLY A 10 -5.44 5.04 16.80
N SER A 11 -5.93 3.80 16.84
CA SER A 11 -5.05 2.65 17.05
C SER A 11 -4.07 2.62 15.88
N ASP A 12 -2.84 3.06 16.12
CA ASP A 12 -1.67 2.56 15.41
C ASP A 12 -1.69 1.03 15.57
N ALA A 13 -2.08 0.32 14.51
CA ALA A 13 -1.57 -1.02 14.31
C ALA A 13 -0.05 -0.87 14.31
N GLU A 14 0.62 -1.54 15.24
CA GLU A 14 2.03 -1.32 15.54
C GLU A 14 2.82 -1.23 14.24
N ALA A 15 3.30 -0.01 13.94
CA ALA A 15 4.12 0.22 12.76
C ALA A 15 5.31 -0.71 12.91
N ASP A 16 5.45 -1.65 11.97
CA ASP A 16 6.57 -2.57 11.97
C ASP A 16 7.86 -1.74 11.94
N GLU A 17 8.59 -1.72 13.07
CA GLU A 17 9.60 -0.69 13.38
C GLU A 17 10.78 -0.68 12.38
N GLU A 18 10.90 -1.74 11.58
CA GLU A 18 11.91 -1.92 10.53
C GLU A 18 11.44 -1.47 9.14
N SER A 19 10.15 -1.16 8.96
CA SER A 19 9.62 -0.73 7.67
C SER A 19 9.94 0.74 7.37
N LEU A 20 10.42 1.01 6.15
CA LEU A 20 10.68 2.37 5.64
C LEU A 20 9.37 3.17 5.50
N VAL A 21 8.32 2.48 5.06
CA VAL A 21 6.98 3.03 4.92
C VAL A 21 5.96 1.97 5.28
N SER A 22 5.04 2.31 6.18
CA SER A 22 3.80 1.55 6.42
C SER A 22 2.58 2.40 6.08
N CYS A 23 1.67 1.84 5.28
CA CYS A 23 0.41 2.49 4.90
C CYS A 23 -0.77 1.53 5.03
N THR A 24 -1.68 1.82 5.96
CA THR A 24 -2.97 1.10 6.08
C THR A 24 -3.99 1.66 5.09
N PHE A 25 -4.35 0.86 4.10
CA PHE A 25 -5.31 1.17 3.05
C PHE A 25 -6.68 0.52 3.31
N GLN A 26 -7.61 0.66 2.37
CA GLN A 26 -8.99 0.19 2.54
C GLN A 26 -9.10 -1.34 2.56
N ASP A 27 -8.22 -2.01 1.83
CA ASP A 27 -8.23 -3.44 1.54
C ASP A 27 -6.90 -4.14 1.85
N GLY A 28 -6.05 -3.50 2.67
CA GLY A 28 -4.81 -4.09 3.17
C GLY A 28 -3.86 -3.06 3.75
N THR A 29 -2.75 -3.53 4.34
CA THR A 29 -1.63 -2.69 4.78
C THR A 29 -0.42 -3.01 3.92
N LEU A 30 0.23 -1.97 3.41
CA LEU A 30 1.50 -2.07 2.69
C LEU A 30 2.65 -1.71 3.62
N TYR A 31 3.63 -2.58 3.72
CA TYR A 31 4.92 -2.32 4.35
C TYR A 31 5.99 -2.38 3.27
N VAL A 32 6.87 -1.39 3.25
CA VAL A 32 8.01 -1.32 2.34
C VAL A 32 9.28 -1.37 3.17
N TYR A 33 10.15 -2.32 2.86
CA TYR A 33 11.47 -2.50 3.47
C TYR A 33 12.56 -2.17 2.43
N ASP A 34 13.83 -2.29 2.81
CA ASP A 34 14.96 -1.98 1.92
C ASP A 34 15.03 -2.90 0.69
N GLU A 35 14.69 -4.19 0.83
CA GLU A 35 14.89 -5.20 -0.23
C GLU A 35 13.59 -5.86 -0.70
N TRP A 36 12.49 -5.69 0.04
CA TRP A 36 11.22 -6.34 -0.23
C TRP A 36 10.05 -5.50 0.27
N LEU A 37 8.83 -5.87 -0.12
CA LEU A 37 7.60 -5.30 0.38
C LEU A 37 6.63 -6.39 0.84
N ARG A 38 5.71 -6.02 1.71
CA ARG A 38 4.66 -6.90 2.24
C ARG A 38 3.29 -6.26 2.10
N ILE A 39 2.34 -7.02 1.59
CA ILE A 39 0.93 -6.66 1.54
C ILE A 39 0.19 -7.58 2.51
N GLU A 40 -0.27 -7.04 3.62
CA GLU A 40 -1.17 -7.73 4.54
C GLU A 40 -2.62 -7.46 4.13
N ARG A 41 -3.44 -8.51 4.12
CA ARG A 41 -4.84 -8.47 3.72
C ARG A 41 -5.74 -8.71 4.94
N PRO A 42 -6.89 -8.03 5.03
CA PRO A 42 -7.86 -8.34 6.07
C PRO A 42 -8.41 -9.75 5.86
N GLY A 43 -8.73 -10.49 6.93
CA GLY A 43 -9.18 -11.90 6.83
C GLY A 43 -10.46 -12.16 6.03
N ARG A 44 -11.16 -11.12 5.56
CA ARG A 44 -12.30 -11.20 4.63
C ARG A 44 -11.90 -11.07 3.14
N SER A 45 -10.64 -10.79 2.87
CA SER A 45 -10.08 -10.68 1.51
C SER A 45 -10.08 -12.04 0.83
N LYS A 46 -10.25 -12.04 -0.50
CA LYS A 46 -10.04 -13.25 -1.32
C LYS A 46 -8.56 -13.52 -1.63
N PHE A 47 -7.72 -12.50 -1.44
CA PHE A 47 -6.27 -12.57 -1.62
C PHE A 47 -5.59 -12.83 -0.28
N ALA A 48 -4.54 -13.64 -0.30
CA ALA A 48 -3.68 -13.88 0.85
C ALA A 48 -2.72 -12.71 1.09
N ASP A 49 -2.09 -12.72 2.26
CA ASP A 49 -0.92 -11.89 2.51
C ASP A 49 0.19 -12.28 1.54
N LYS A 50 0.98 -11.30 1.14
CA LYS A 50 1.97 -11.46 0.09
C LYS A 50 3.24 -10.69 0.40
N GLU A 51 4.37 -11.27 0.03
CA GLU A 51 5.69 -10.65 0.07
C GLU A 51 6.25 -10.63 -1.34
N VAL A 52 6.91 -9.53 -1.72
CA VAL A 52 7.50 -9.35 -3.06
C VAL A 52 8.89 -8.78 -2.90
N GLU A 53 9.89 -9.42 -3.50
CA GLU A 53 11.25 -8.87 -3.58
C GLU A 53 11.26 -7.64 -4.50
N LEU A 54 11.93 -6.56 -4.10
CA LEU A 54 11.99 -5.35 -4.93
C LEU A 54 12.74 -5.59 -6.26
N ALA A 55 13.61 -6.60 -6.31
CA ALA A 55 14.27 -7.05 -7.54
C ALA A 55 13.29 -7.59 -8.60
N ASP A 56 12.13 -8.09 -8.17
CA ASP A 56 11.06 -8.59 -9.03
C ASP A 56 10.04 -7.52 -9.40
N VAL A 57 10.09 -6.34 -8.76
CA VAL A 57 9.23 -5.21 -9.11
C VAL A 57 9.69 -4.58 -10.43
N ARG A 58 8.78 -4.53 -11.40
CA ARG A 58 8.97 -3.92 -12.73
C ARG A 58 8.39 -2.52 -12.82
N GLY A 59 7.44 -2.20 -11.95
CA GLY A 59 6.73 -0.95 -11.97
C GLY A 59 5.86 -0.75 -10.74
N VAL A 60 5.47 0.49 -10.51
CA VAL A 60 4.41 0.82 -9.53
C VAL A 60 3.51 1.85 -10.16
N ALA A 61 2.24 1.48 -10.34
CA ALA A 61 1.18 2.38 -10.75
C ALA A 61 0.62 3.09 -9.51
N TYR A 62 0.48 4.41 -9.60
CA TYR A 62 -0.14 5.24 -8.58
C TYR A 62 -1.18 6.13 -9.25
N GLU A 63 -2.46 5.81 -9.03
CA GLU A 63 -3.55 6.45 -9.75
C GLU A 63 -4.50 7.20 -8.82
N LYS A 64 -4.61 8.51 -9.05
CA LYS A 64 -5.48 9.40 -8.28
C LYS A 64 -6.83 9.53 -8.97
N ARG A 65 -7.84 8.80 -8.47
CA ARG A 65 -9.22 8.97 -8.95
C ARG A 65 -10.05 9.86 -8.04
N LEU A 66 -11.20 10.29 -8.55
CA LEU A 66 -12.16 11.12 -7.83
C LEU A 66 -12.73 10.39 -6.60
N VAL A 67 -13.03 9.09 -6.76
CA VAL A 67 -13.70 8.24 -5.78
C VAL A 67 -12.70 7.33 -5.06
N ILE A 68 -12.14 6.33 -5.74
CA ILE A 68 -11.19 5.36 -5.17
C ILE A 68 -9.89 5.38 -5.94
N SER A 69 -8.82 5.84 -5.29
CA SER A 69 -7.46 5.83 -5.83
C SER A 69 -6.81 4.47 -5.55
N TYR A 70 -5.77 4.10 -6.28
CA TYR A 70 -5.08 2.83 -6.04
C TYR A 70 -3.57 2.92 -6.26
N LEU A 71 -2.86 2.01 -5.62
CA LEU A 71 -1.45 1.70 -5.83
C LEU A 71 -1.38 0.23 -6.25
N GLN A 72 -0.73 -0.05 -7.37
CA GLN A 72 -0.59 -1.41 -7.90
C GLN A 72 0.87 -1.68 -8.22
N VAL A 73 1.39 -2.77 -7.67
CA VAL A 73 2.77 -3.22 -7.89
C VAL A 73 2.79 -4.12 -9.13
N ASP A 74 3.66 -3.82 -10.09
CA ASP A 74 3.92 -4.70 -11.23
C ASP A 74 5.08 -5.62 -10.88
N GLU A 75 4.81 -6.91 -10.77
CA GLU A 75 5.72 -7.94 -10.28
C GLU A 75 6.03 -8.95 -11.39
N ALA A 76 7.29 -9.35 -11.51
CA ALA A 76 7.73 -10.32 -12.47
C ALA A 76 6.99 -11.67 -12.31
N GLY A 77 6.31 -12.10 -13.38
CA GLY A 77 5.64 -13.39 -13.41
C GLY A 77 4.23 -13.39 -12.81
N VAL A 78 3.72 -12.23 -12.37
CA VAL A 78 2.34 -12.06 -11.89
C VAL A 78 1.60 -11.12 -12.84
N GLU A 79 0.45 -11.57 -13.35
CA GLU A 79 -0.38 -10.74 -14.24
C GLU A 79 -1.29 -9.84 -13.39
N ASN A 80 -1.16 -8.53 -13.61
CA ASN A 80 -1.99 -7.54 -12.95
C ASN A 80 -3.33 -7.38 -13.66
N ASP A 81 -4.40 -7.19 -12.88
CA ASP A 81 -5.70 -6.79 -13.39
C ASP A 81 -5.62 -5.37 -13.96
N GLU A 82 -6.43 -5.12 -14.99
CA GLU A 82 -6.56 -3.80 -15.59
C GLU A 82 -7.84 -3.10 -15.09
N GLY A 83 -7.69 -1.84 -14.71
CA GLY A 83 -8.83 -0.96 -14.42
C GLY A 83 -9.45 -0.42 -15.71
N GLY A 84 -10.77 -0.22 -15.72
CA GLY A 84 -11.47 0.49 -16.77
C GLY A 84 -11.61 1.99 -16.51
N LEU A 85 -12.30 2.70 -17.41
CA LEU A 85 -12.64 4.12 -17.23
C LEU A 85 -13.46 4.36 -15.95
N PHE A 86 -14.30 3.39 -15.57
CA PHE A 86 -15.20 3.48 -14.41
C PHE A 86 -14.89 2.50 -13.28
N SER A 87 -13.91 1.61 -13.45
CA SER A 87 -13.49 0.61 -12.45
C SER A 87 -12.02 0.72 -12.11
N THR A 88 -11.64 0.34 -10.90
CA THR A 88 -10.24 0.14 -10.50
C THR A 88 -9.86 -1.32 -10.70
N PRO A 89 -8.56 -1.62 -10.94
CA PRO A 89 -8.09 -3.00 -10.97
C PRO A 89 -8.25 -3.65 -9.59
N VAL A 90 -8.43 -4.97 -9.51
CA VAL A 90 -8.62 -5.68 -8.23
C VAL A 90 -7.92 -7.05 -8.28
N ASP A 91 -6.63 -7.04 -7.98
CA ASP A 91 -5.77 -8.22 -7.88
C ASP A 91 -4.99 -8.28 -6.55
N GLU A 92 -4.12 -9.28 -6.42
CA GLU A 92 -3.25 -9.49 -5.27
C GLU A 92 -2.23 -8.36 -5.04
N ASN A 93 -1.88 -7.61 -6.08
CA ASN A 93 -0.88 -6.55 -6.08
C ASN A 93 -1.47 -5.13 -5.95
N THR A 94 -2.80 -5.02 -5.89
CA THR A 94 -3.52 -3.74 -5.85
C THR A 94 -4.02 -3.40 -4.46
N LEU A 95 -3.81 -2.15 -4.05
CA LEU A 95 -4.30 -1.58 -2.80
C LEU A 95 -5.07 -0.28 -3.06
N HIS A 96 -6.26 -0.18 -2.48
CA HIS A 96 -7.20 0.91 -2.71
C HIS A 96 -7.20 1.91 -1.56
N PHE A 97 -7.19 3.19 -1.89
CA PHE A 97 -7.12 4.23 -0.88
C PHE A 97 -7.95 5.47 -1.18
N GLY A 98 -8.41 6.09 -0.09
CA GLY A 98 -9.11 7.37 -0.11
C GLY A 98 -8.14 8.56 -0.12
N ARG A 99 -8.70 9.76 -0.27
CA ARG A 99 -7.91 11.01 -0.39
C ARG A 99 -6.93 11.25 0.77
N GLY A 100 -7.31 10.88 1.99
CA GLY A 100 -6.49 11.07 3.19
C GLY A 100 -5.16 10.29 3.19
N MET A 101 -5.06 9.22 2.41
CA MET A 101 -3.87 8.37 2.37
C MET A 101 -2.95 8.67 1.17
N ARG A 102 -3.24 9.71 0.38
CA ARG A 102 -2.49 10.04 -0.84
C ARG A 102 -1.01 10.32 -0.59
N ASP A 103 -0.68 10.97 0.52
CA ASP A 103 0.70 11.27 0.88
C ASP A 103 1.45 10.01 1.31
N CYS A 104 0.79 9.12 2.06
CA CYS A 104 1.36 7.81 2.41
C CYS A 104 1.61 6.97 1.15
N ALA A 105 0.60 6.83 0.29
CA ALA A 105 0.71 6.07 -0.96
C ALA A 105 1.79 6.64 -1.90
N ARG A 106 1.97 7.96 -1.94
CA ARG A 106 3.06 8.58 -2.70
C ARG A 106 4.43 8.17 -2.14
N ARG A 107 4.62 8.26 -0.81
CA ARG A 107 5.87 7.82 -0.17
C ARG A 107 6.14 6.34 -0.38
N ALA A 108 5.10 5.49 -0.28
CA ALA A 108 5.24 4.06 -0.54
C ALA A 108 5.67 3.79 -1.99
N ARG A 109 5.04 4.43 -2.97
CA ARG A 109 5.46 4.34 -4.38
C ARG A 109 6.93 4.74 -4.55
N ASP A 110 7.32 5.86 -3.95
CA ASP A 110 8.69 6.38 -4.08
C ASP A 110 9.68 5.40 -3.44
N ALA A 111 9.43 4.91 -2.22
CA ALA A 111 10.27 3.91 -1.58
C ALA A 111 10.40 2.61 -2.40
N ILE A 112 9.30 2.10 -2.97
CA ILE A 112 9.35 0.89 -3.82
C ILE A 112 10.18 1.16 -5.08
N ARG A 113 10.01 2.31 -5.72
CA ARG A 113 10.78 2.69 -6.92
C ARG A 113 12.26 2.81 -6.62
N ASP A 114 12.60 3.47 -5.52
CA ASP A 114 13.98 3.67 -5.09
C ASP A 114 14.66 2.32 -4.85
N GLY A 115 14.03 1.41 -4.11
CA GLY A 115 14.57 0.08 -3.82
C GLY A 115 14.58 -0.87 -5.02
N ALA A 116 13.64 -0.73 -5.96
CA ALA A 116 13.63 -1.48 -7.22
C ALA A 116 14.54 -0.88 -8.31
N GLY A 117 15.14 0.28 -8.06
CA GLY A 117 15.98 0.98 -9.04
C GLY A 117 15.21 1.57 -10.24
N LEU A 118 13.93 1.90 -10.06
CA LEU A 118 13.02 2.40 -11.08
C LEU A 118 12.94 3.93 -11.05
N TRP A 119 13.75 4.62 -11.86
CA TRP A 119 13.83 6.09 -11.93
C TRP A 119 13.29 6.67 -13.24
#